data_AF-A0A554J0R0-F1
#
_entry.id   AF-A0A554J0R0-F1
#
_cell.length_a   1.000
_cell.length_b   1.000
_cell.length_c   1.000
_cell.angle_alpha   90.00
_cell.angle_beta   90.00
_cell.angle_gamma   90.00
#
_symmetry.space_group_name_H-M   'P 1'
#
loop_
_entity.id
_entity.type
_entity.pdbx_description
1 polymer ?
#
loop_
_entity_poly.entity_id
_entity_poly.type
_entity_poly.pdbx_seq_one_letter_code
_entity_poly.pdbx_strand_id
1 'polypeptide(L)'
;MNARTIYFLVGDVVLIGLIIWGGLFLIEENTFGHTKKDFVAYASTDPQIITEAQRVYTACTQGTFSDCYEAEFSALVRSKGFRYGEAALLALQDIDERTKSCHVIAHEMGRVLFNKNPSRWREFAKEINVSLCASGFLHGVLEARLANDSNFELSASFINEFCDSGTDGLRSRMCSHFMGHLALLNDDGNLKTALPTCDDVQNEFQFDCYIGIFMEDHQKRALAEHGIAPLPLYTRSYVDSLRKQCNSYSDHLGVACWIEMGEVYAKLYEYEALEVHKSCYGESNTEAEGRACYDKGIIALVTHPLPRKPQQLLDICSPFASTKEKYMGCLGTTFSALFSYSPKFTDRGIVMCEHGPKVYTEDCFKNLGWQLQSLIPSVAEREILCSSASKRYKQLCITSTVS
;
A
#
# COMPACT_ATOMS: atom_id res chain seq x y z
N MET A 1 -22.48 16.44 -24.38
CA MET A 1 -21.06 16.15 -24.09
C MET A 1 -20.21 17.01 -25.00
N ASN A 2 -19.57 18.06 -24.45
CA ASN A 2 -18.68 18.93 -25.22
C ASN A 2 -17.24 18.50 -24.95
N ALA A 3 -16.59 17.90 -25.94
CA ALA A 3 -15.14 17.68 -25.90
C ALA A 3 -14.43 19.04 -25.98
N ARG A 4 -13.54 19.34 -25.03
CA ARG A 4 -12.62 20.48 -25.14
C ARG A 4 -11.26 19.98 -25.57
N THR A 5 -10.79 20.45 -26.72
CA THR A 5 -9.41 20.29 -27.18
C THR A 5 -8.54 21.31 -26.44
N ILE A 6 -7.49 20.85 -25.77
CA ILE A 6 -6.47 21.73 -25.17
C ILE A 6 -5.19 21.57 -25.99
N TYR A 7 -4.59 22.69 -26.36
CA TYR A 7 -3.33 22.74 -27.08
C TYR A 7 -2.20 22.98 -26.09
N PHE A 8 -1.19 22.12 -26.09
CA PHE A 8 0.08 22.38 -25.42
C PHE A 8 1.13 22.73 -26.47
N LEU A 9 1.85 23.83 -26.23
CA LEU A 9 3.03 24.21 -27.00
C LEU A 9 4.26 23.78 -26.22
N VAL A 10 5.04 22.86 -26.80
CA VAL A 10 6.39 22.54 -26.34
C VAL A 10 7.32 22.73 -27.55
N GLY A 11 7.91 23.93 -27.65
CA GLY A 11 8.66 24.35 -28.84
C GLY A 11 7.80 24.51 -30.10
N ASP A 12 8.39 24.33 -31.28
CA ASP A 12 7.75 24.54 -32.59
C ASP A 12 6.88 23.36 -33.08
N VAL A 13 6.55 22.40 -32.22
CA VAL A 13 5.73 21.23 -32.59
C VAL A 13 4.41 21.25 -31.81
N VAL A 14 3.31 21.26 -32.57
CA VAL A 14 1.95 21.13 -32.02
C VAL A 14 1.58 19.65 -31.95
N LEU A 15 1.48 19.12 -30.73
CA LEU A 15 0.97 17.76 -30.47
C LEU A 15 -0.52 17.83 -30.09
N ILE A 16 -1.35 17.08 -30.83
CA ILE A 16 -2.79 16.96 -30.58
C ILE A 16 -3.02 15.68 -29.78
N GLY A 17 -3.34 15.81 -28.49
CA GLY A 17 -3.71 14.69 -27.61
C GLY A 17 -5.20 14.68 -27.29
N LEU A 18 -5.85 13.52 -27.45
CA LEU A 18 -7.18 13.22 -26.94
C LEU A 18 -7.04 12.54 -25.57
N ILE A 19 -7.52 13.17 -24.50
CA ILE A 19 -7.55 12.56 -23.17
C ILE A 19 -8.84 11.72 -23.05
N ILE A 20 -8.69 10.40 -22.99
CA ILE A 20 -9.76 9.49 -22.57
C ILE A 20 -9.49 9.18 -21.10
N TRP A 21 -10.39 9.64 -20.23
CA TRP A 21 -10.40 9.35 -18.80
C TRP A 21 -10.71 7.85 -18.59
N GLY A 22 -9.67 7.07 -18.37
CA GLY A 22 -9.72 5.72 -17.82
C GLY A 22 -8.53 5.59 -16.89
N GLY A 23 -8.79 5.46 -15.59
CA GLY A 23 -7.79 5.38 -14.54
C GLY A 23 -6.84 4.21 -14.78
N LEU A 24 -5.69 4.52 -15.38
CA LEU A 24 -4.50 3.71 -15.40
C LEU A 24 -3.59 4.31 -14.32
N PHE A 25 -3.18 3.50 -13.33
CA PHE A 25 -2.13 3.86 -12.38
C PHE A 25 -0.83 4.11 -13.16
N LEU A 26 -0.65 5.35 -13.62
CA LEU A 26 0.63 5.84 -14.11
C LEU A 26 1.34 6.43 -12.88
N ILE A 27 2.36 5.71 -12.45
CA ILE A 27 3.41 6.27 -11.59
C ILE A 27 4.06 7.37 -12.45
N GLU A 28 3.71 8.63 -12.19
CA GLU A 28 4.39 9.77 -12.81
C GLU A 28 5.88 9.73 -12.47
N GLU A 29 6.69 10.11 -13.46
CA GLU A 29 8.15 10.05 -13.42
C GLU A 29 8.72 10.83 -12.24
N ASN A 30 9.53 10.13 -11.43
CA ASN A 30 10.20 10.68 -10.27
C ASN A 30 11.17 11.81 -10.62
N THR A 31 10.94 13.00 -10.07
CA THR A 31 12.02 13.87 -9.61
C THR A 31 12.46 13.44 -8.21
N PHE A 32 13.34 12.43 -8.13
CA PHE A 32 13.95 12.00 -6.87
C PHE A 32 15.02 13.00 -6.40
N GLY A 33 14.68 13.79 -5.37
CA GLY A 33 15.67 14.50 -4.56
C GLY A 33 16.31 13.54 -3.55
N HIS A 34 17.59 13.21 -3.74
CA HIS A 34 18.50 12.58 -2.77
C HIS A 34 18.38 13.27 -1.39
N THR A 35 18.24 12.57 -0.25
CA THR A 35 19.38 12.27 0.66
C THR A 35 19.01 11.44 1.91
N LYS A 36 17.82 10.80 2.00
CA LYS A 36 17.44 9.99 3.20
C LYS A 36 17.18 8.49 2.94
N LYS A 37 17.12 8.06 1.67
CA LYS A 37 16.84 6.65 1.31
C LYS A 37 18.02 5.69 1.57
N ASP A 38 19.26 6.18 1.57
CA ASP A 38 20.45 5.32 1.63
C ASP A 38 20.78 4.80 3.05
N PHE A 39 20.34 5.50 4.10
CA PHE A 39 20.70 5.13 5.48
C PHE A 39 20.10 3.79 5.91
N VAL A 40 18.86 3.52 5.51
CA VAL A 40 18.08 2.41 6.02
C VAL A 40 18.52 1.07 5.40
N ALA A 41 18.87 1.06 4.11
CA ALA A 41 19.42 -0.13 3.45
C ALA A 41 20.79 -0.51 4.04
N TYR A 42 21.72 0.45 4.20
CA TYR A 42 23.05 0.18 4.75
C TYR A 42 23.01 -0.25 6.23
N ALA A 43 22.17 0.41 7.05
CA ALA A 43 22.07 0.11 8.48
C ALA A 43 21.54 -1.30 8.77
N SER A 44 20.71 -1.89 7.89
CA SER A 44 20.22 -3.26 8.07
C SER A 44 21.31 -4.34 8.01
N THR A 45 22.50 -4.02 7.48
CA THR A 45 23.64 -4.94 7.42
C THR A 45 24.59 -4.82 8.62
N ASP A 46 24.33 -3.89 9.53
CA ASP A 46 25.11 -3.72 10.76
C ASP A 46 24.94 -4.96 11.67
N PRO A 47 26.05 -5.59 12.14
CA PRO A 47 25.97 -6.76 13.02
C PRO A 47 25.13 -6.55 14.28
N GLN A 48 25.08 -5.34 14.84
CA GLN A 48 24.25 -5.01 16.00
C GLN A 48 22.76 -5.00 15.64
N ILE A 49 22.40 -4.48 14.46
CA ILE A 49 21.03 -4.48 13.96
C ILE A 49 20.57 -5.91 13.68
N ILE A 50 21.42 -6.72 13.05
CA ILE A 50 21.13 -8.15 12.81
C ILE A 50 20.95 -8.91 14.12
N THR A 51 21.81 -8.65 15.11
CA THR A 51 21.70 -9.26 16.45
C THR A 51 20.37 -8.88 17.12
N GLU A 52 19.95 -7.62 17.02
CA GLU A 52 18.67 -7.18 17.55
C GLU A 52 17.49 -7.85 16.83
N ALA A 53 17.52 -7.93 15.49
CA ALA A 53 16.49 -8.60 14.71
C ALA A 53 16.37 -10.08 15.12
N GLN A 54 17.49 -10.77 15.32
CA GLN A 54 17.50 -12.15 15.81
C GLN A 54 16.93 -12.28 17.23
N ARG A 55 17.19 -11.30 18.11
CA ARG A 55 16.61 -11.26 19.46
C ARG A 55 15.09 -11.13 19.39
N VAL A 56 14.59 -10.17 18.60
CA VAL A 56 13.14 -9.94 18.39
C VAL A 56 12.48 -11.18 17.79
N TYR A 57 13.08 -11.79 16.76
CA TYR A 57 12.60 -13.05 16.18
C TYR A 57 12.48 -14.15 17.24
N THR A 58 13.53 -14.36 18.03
CA THR A 58 13.57 -15.40 19.07
C THR A 58 12.46 -15.18 20.09
N ALA A 59 12.24 -13.93 20.52
CA ALA A 59 11.17 -13.56 21.45
C ALA A 59 9.77 -13.86 20.89
N CYS A 60 9.56 -13.67 19.59
CA CYS A 60 8.25 -13.82 18.94
C CYS A 60 7.99 -15.16 18.27
N THR A 61 8.90 -16.13 18.38
CA THR A 61 8.70 -17.48 17.80
C THR A 61 7.54 -18.27 18.43
N GLN A 62 7.07 -17.90 19.62
CA GLN A 62 6.04 -18.64 20.38
C GLN A 62 4.74 -17.84 20.61
N GLY A 63 4.59 -16.63 20.07
CA GLY A 63 3.45 -15.74 20.31
C GLY A 63 2.43 -15.65 19.17
N THR A 64 1.34 -14.89 19.39
CA THR A 64 0.51 -14.38 18.29
C THR A 64 1.38 -13.49 17.40
N PHE A 65 1.35 -13.76 16.09
CA PHE A 65 2.35 -13.22 15.17
C PHE A 65 2.42 -11.68 15.21
N SER A 66 1.30 -10.97 15.07
CA SER A 66 1.31 -9.49 15.00
C SER A 66 1.62 -8.84 16.35
N ASP A 67 0.87 -9.20 17.39
CA ASP A 67 0.94 -8.54 18.70
C ASP A 67 2.33 -8.59 19.33
N CYS A 68 3.04 -9.72 19.19
CA CYS A 68 4.38 -9.84 19.73
C CYS A 68 5.36 -8.88 19.03
N TYR A 69 5.35 -8.85 17.69
CA TYR A 69 6.26 -7.98 16.96
C TYR A 69 5.94 -6.51 17.21
N GLU A 70 4.67 -6.13 17.27
CA GLU A 70 4.24 -4.77 17.64
C GLU A 70 4.79 -4.35 19.01
N ALA A 71 4.68 -5.22 20.02
CA ALA A 71 5.20 -4.97 21.36
C ALA A 71 6.74 -4.87 21.40
N GLU A 72 7.45 -5.77 20.73
CA GLU A 72 8.92 -5.77 20.67
C GLU A 72 9.46 -4.54 19.95
N PHE A 73 8.88 -4.18 18.80
CA PHE A 73 9.29 -2.98 18.07
C PHE A 73 8.90 -1.70 18.80
N SER A 74 7.79 -1.69 19.54
CA SER A 74 7.47 -0.59 20.45
C SER A 74 8.56 -0.35 21.47
N ALA A 75 8.98 -1.41 22.18
CA ALA A 75 10.02 -1.33 23.19
C ALA A 75 11.35 -0.89 22.56
N LEU A 76 11.66 -1.36 21.36
CA LEU A 76 12.86 -1.01 20.62
C LEU A 76 12.88 0.46 20.21
N VAL A 77 11.78 0.99 19.65
CA VAL A 77 11.68 2.41 19.27
C VAL A 77 11.78 3.32 20.50
N ARG A 78 11.18 2.93 21.63
CA ARG A 78 11.28 3.70 22.89
C ARG A 78 12.74 3.81 23.35
N SER A 79 13.45 2.69 23.35
CA SER A 79 14.80 2.56 23.94
C SER A 79 15.92 3.05 23.02
N LYS A 80 15.91 2.67 21.74
CA LYS A 80 17.00 2.94 20.78
C LYS A 80 16.64 3.95 19.69
N GLY A 81 15.38 4.36 19.62
CA GLY A 81 14.90 5.35 18.67
C GLY A 81 14.35 4.75 17.37
N PHE A 82 13.59 5.56 16.64
CA PHE A 82 12.80 5.12 15.49
C PHE A 82 13.64 4.55 14.35
N ARG A 83 14.73 5.22 13.96
CA ARG A 83 15.61 4.76 12.85
C ARG A 83 16.29 3.42 13.14
N TYR A 84 16.64 3.18 14.41
CA TYR A 84 17.18 1.89 14.82
C TYR A 84 16.12 0.79 14.70
N GLY A 85 14.88 1.08 15.14
CA GLY A 85 13.74 0.17 14.97
C GLY A 85 13.43 -0.13 13.51
N GLU A 86 13.43 0.89 12.63
CA GLU A 86 13.19 0.74 11.18
C GLU A 86 14.24 -0.18 10.55
N ALA A 87 15.53 0.02 10.85
CA ALA A 87 16.60 -0.84 10.35
C ALA A 87 16.51 -2.28 10.88
N ALA A 88 16.16 -2.46 12.17
CA ALA A 88 15.97 -3.77 12.76
C ALA A 88 14.75 -4.52 12.17
N LEU A 89 13.67 -3.81 11.85
CA LEU A 89 12.50 -4.39 11.19
C LEU A 89 12.85 -4.88 9.80
N LEU A 90 13.64 -4.11 9.05
CA LEU A 90 14.11 -4.56 7.75
C LEU A 90 15.05 -5.76 7.84
N ALA A 91 15.99 -5.77 8.78
CA ALA A 91 16.86 -6.93 8.99
C ALA A 91 16.04 -8.18 9.38
N LEU A 92 15.00 -8.02 10.20
CA LEU A 92 14.11 -9.11 10.61
C LEU A 92 13.38 -9.77 9.42
N GLN A 93 13.12 -9.03 8.33
CA GLN A 93 12.50 -9.58 7.13
C GLN A 93 13.36 -10.63 6.39
N ASP A 94 14.68 -10.69 6.67
CA ASP A 94 15.54 -11.79 6.19
C ASP A 94 15.45 -13.05 7.07
N ILE A 95 14.98 -12.89 8.30
CA ILE A 95 14.92 -13.95 9.31
C ILE A 95 13.51 -14.57 9.35
N ASP A 96 12.47 -13.73 9.27
CA ASP A 96 11.06 -14.14 9.32
C ASP A 96 10.27 -13.49 8.18
N GLU A 97 9.93 -14.29 7.18
CA GLU A 97 9.21 -13.83 5.98
C GLU A 97 7.87 -13.17 6.29
N ARG A 98 7.22 -13.58 7.39
CA ARG A 98 5.91 -13.04 7.76
C ARG A 98 5.99 -11.53 8.05
N THR A 99 7.16 -11.05 8.47
CA THR A 99 7.40 -9.63 8.79
C THR A 99 7.63 -8.77 7.55
N LYS A 100 7.71 -9.36 6.35
CA LYS A 100 7.69 -8.62 5.08
C LYS A 100 6.34 -7.88 4.92
N SER A 101 5.25 -8.40 5.50
CA SER A 101 3.97 -7.70 5.66
C SER A 101 3.99 -6.74 6.87
N CYS A 102 4.92 -5.79 6.88
CA CYS A 102 5.23 -4.97 8.07
C CYS A 102 4.26 -3.83 8.38
N HIS A 103 3.17 -3.65 7.63
CA HIS A 103 2.30 -2.46 7.75
C HIS A 103 1.78 -2.23 9.19
N VAL A 104 1.26 -3.26 9.85
CA VAL A 104 0.71 -3.15 11.22
C VAL A 104 1.82 -2.90 12.25
N ILE A 105 2.97 -3.56 12.13
CA ILE A 105 4.14 -3.29 12.99
C ILE A 105 4.59 -1.83 12.84
N ALA A 106 4.56 -1.31 11.61
CA ALA A 106 4.92 0.06 11.30
C ALA A 106 3.94 1.08 11.90
N HIS A 107 2.63 0.77 11.97
CA HIS A 107 1.65 1.60 12.69
C HIS A 107 2.10 1.81 14.14
N GLU A 108 2.30 0.73 14.87
CA GLU A 108 2.63 0.82 16.29
C GLU A 108 3.96 1.56 16.52
N MET A 109 4.98 1.35 15.68
CA MET A 109 6.22 2.12 15.72
C MET A 109 6.00 3.63 15.52
N GLY A 110 5.08 4.00 14.62
CA GLY A 110 4.66 5.39 14.41
C GLY A 110 3.95 5.99 15.62
N ARG A 111 3.04 5.23 16.27
CA ARG A 111 2.34 5.64 17.50
C ARG A 111 3.32 5.93 18.63
N VAL A 112 4.30 5.04 18.79
CA VAL A 112 5.38 5.20 19.79
C VAL A 112 6.21 6.46 19.53
N LEU A 113 6.54 6.74 18.25
CA LEU A 113 7.27 7.94 17.86
C LEU A 113 6.50 9.21 18.25
N PHE A 114 5.20 9.27 17.95
CA PHE A 114 4.32 10.37 18.38
C PHE A 114 4.31 10.52 19.90
N ASN A 115 4.01 9.44 20.63
CA ASN A 115 3.84 9.46 22.08
C ASN A 115 5.10 9.91 22.84
N LYS A 116 6.29 9.75 22.24
CA LYS A 116 7.55 10.23 22.81
C LYS A 116 7.67 11.75 22.79
N ASN A 117 7.10 12.41 21.78
CA ASN A 117 7.12 13.87 21.68
C ASN A 117 5.92 14.39 20.86
N PRO A 118 4.72 14.49 21.47
CA PRO A 118 3.50 14.88 20.77
C PRO A 118 3.59 16.23 20.05
N SER A 119 4.37 17.19 20.53
CA SER A 119 4.48 18.52 19.90
C SER A 119 5.24 18.50 18.57
N ARG A 120 6.01 17.44 18.28
CA ARG A 120 6.81 17.28 17.05
C ARG A 120 6.12 16.45 15.97
N TRP A 121 4.85 16.09 16.13
CA TRP A 121 4.14 15.19 15.21
C TRP A 121 4.19 15.62 13.74
N ARG A 122 4.14 16.93 13.46
CA ARG A 122 4.26 17.48 12.09
C ARG A 122 5.64 17.21 11.49
N GLU A 123 6.69 17.28 12.29
CA GLU A 123 8.05 16.95 11.85
C GLU A 123 8.16 15.45 11.57
N PHE A 124 7.63 14.61 12.47
CA PHE A 124 7.61 13.16 12.27
C PHE A 124 6.87 12.78 10.98
N ALA A 125 5.69 13.32 10.75
CA ALA A 125 4.91 13.09 9.53
C ALA A 125 5.66 13.49 8.25
N LYS A 126 6.57 14.47 8.31
CA LYS A 126 7.40 14.88 7.16
C LYS A 126 8.65 14.03 6.98
N GLU A 127 9.24 13.53 8.05
CA GLU A 127 10.53 12.82 8.00
C GLU A 127 10.42 11.30 7.84
N ILE A 128 9.24 10.76 8.14
CA ILE A 128 9.01 9.31 8.15
C ILE A 128 8.99 8.73 6.74
N ASN A 129 9.40 7.48 6.62
CA ASN A 129 9.46 6.80 5.32
C ASN A 129 8.06 6.31 4.92
N VAL A 130 7.54 6.83 3.82
CA VAL A 130 6.22 6.45 3.27
C VAL A 130 6.31 5.34 2.23
N SER A 131 7.51 5.05 1.71
CA SER A 131 7.73 4.05 0.67
C SER A 131 7.93 2.63 1.21
N LEU A 132 7.99 2.45 2.54
CA LEU A 132 8.15 1.15 3.19
C LEU A 132 6.92 0.81 4.01
N CYS A 133 6.67 -0.49 4.19
CA CYS A 133 5.55 -1.01 4.99
C CYS A 133 4.20 -0.38 4.61
N ALA A 134 4.02 -0.05 3.32
CA ALA A 134 2.84 0.62 2.78
C ALA A 134 2.42 1.85 3.61
N SER A 135 3.37 2.75 3.91
CA SER A 135 3.13 3.98 4.70
C SER A 135 2.64 3.78 6.14
N GLY A 136 2.71 2.56 6.68
CA GLY A 136 2.17 2.25 8.01
C GLY A 136 2.74 3.13 9.13
N PHE A 137 4.01 3.55 9.01
CA PHE A 137 4.62 4.46 9.95
C PHE A 137 3.93 5.82 10.03
N LEU A 138 3.55 6.40 8.88
CA LEU A 138 2.86 7.68 8.82
C LEU A 138 1.46 7.56 9.44
N HIS A 139 0.75 6.47 9.15
CA HIS A 139 -0.56 6.18 9.73
C HIS A 139 -0.47 6.22 11.26
N GLY A 140 0.44 5.45 11.85
CA GLY A 140 0.59 5.39 13.30
C GLY A 140 0.89 6.73 13.99
N VAL A 141 1.70 7.61 13.37
CA VAL A 141 1.96 8.97 13.92
C VAL A 141 0.67 9.78 13.96
N LEU A 142 -0.13 9.71 12.91
CA LEU A 142 -1.34 10.51 12.77
C LEU A 142 -2.52 9.91 13.58
N GLU A 143 -2.63 8.58 13.71
CA GLU A 143 -3.59 7.90 14.59
C GLU A 143 -3.36 8.30 16.05
N ALA A 144 -2.11 8.23 16.51
CA ALA A 144 -1.77 8.62 17.87
C ALA A 144 -2.00 10.11 18.13
N ARG A 145 -1.84 10.98 17.12
CA ARG A 145 -2.17 12.40 17.24
C ARG A 145 -3.64 12.62 17.57
N LEU A 146 -4.53 11.91 16.90
CA LEU A 146 -5.96 12.01 17.16
C LEU A 146 -6.37 11.45 18.51
N ALA A 147 -5.87 10.25 18.83
CA ALA A 147 -6.19 9.60 20.10
C ALA A 147 -5.82 10.46 21.32
N ASN A 148 -4.90 11.42 21.16
CA ASN A 148 -4.46 12.33 22.21
C ASN A 148 -5.07 13.74 22.14
N ASP A 149 -5.97 14.04 21.21
CA ASP A 149 -6.62 15.35 21.11
C ASP A 149 -8.07 15.25 20.68
N SER A 150 -8.95 15.20 21.69
CA SER A 150 -10.39 15.16 21.51
C SER A 150 -11.00 16.44 20.94
N ASN A 151 -10.22 17.53 20.83
CA ASN A 151 -10.67 18.78 20.19
C ASN A 151 -10.10 18.94 18.78
N PHE A 152 -9.45 17.91 18.24
CA PHE A 152 -8.96 17.96 16.87
C PHE A 152 -10.14 17.90 15.91
N GLU A 153 -10.51 19.06 15.35
CA GLU A 153 -11.49 19.15 14.27
C GLU A 153 -10.79 18.97 12.92
N LEU A 154 -11.18 17.94 12.19
CA LEU A 154 -10.71 17.73 10.83
C LEU A 154 -11.57 18.54 9.84
N SER A 155 -10.93 19.28 8.95
CA SER A 155 -11.60 19.99 7.87
C SER A 155 -10.85 19.82 6.55
N ALA A 156 -11.54 19.99 5.42
CA ALA A 156 -10.91 19.95 4.10
C ALA A 156 -9.73 20.95 3.99
N SER A 157 -9.85 22.15 4.58
CA SER A 157 -8.77 23.14 4.57
C SER A 157 -7.54 22.64 5.32
N PHE A 158 -7.73 21.95 6.45
CA PHE A 158 -6.63 21.36 7.19
C PHE A 158 -5.97 20.23 6.40
N ILE A 159 -6.76 19.36 5.75
CA ILE A 159 -6.25 18.27 4.91
C ILE A 159 -5.38 18.86 3.80
N ASN A 160 -5.89 19.86 3.08
CA ASN A 160 -5.17 20.53 2.01
C ASN A 160 -3.87 21.15 2.54
N GLU A 161 -3.92 21.98 3.58
CA GLU A 161 -2.71 22.64 4.13
C GLU A 161 -1.66 21.62 4.60
N PHE A 162 -2.10 20.56 5.29
CA PHE A 162 -1.20 19.61 5.90
C PHE A 162 -0.60 18.65 4.87
N CYS A 163 -1.43 18.10 3.98
CA CYS A 163 -1.03 17.09 3.00
C CYS A 163 -0.34 17.69 1.75
N ASP A 164 -0.60 18.95 1.42
CA ASP A 164 0.11 19.68 0.34
C ASP A 164 1.54 20.09 0.75
N SER A 165 1.88 20.01 2.04
CA SER A 165 3.18 20.47 2.56
C SER A 165 4.39 19.55 2.23
N GLY A 166 4.26 18.62 1.28
CA GLY A 166 5.27 17.63 0.91
C GLY A 166 5.70 17.71 -0.56
N THR A 167 6.98 17.46 -0.84
CA THR A 167 7.55 17.48 -2.21
C THR A 167 7.35 16.16 -2.99
N ASP A 168 6.51 15.26 -2.50
CA ASP A 168 6.33 13.89 -3.03
C ASP A 168 4.83 13.59 -3.11
N GLY A 169 4.31 13.42 -4.32
CA GLY A 169 2.90 13.15 -4.57
C GLY A 169 2.40 11.88 -3.85
N LEU A 170 3.25 10.86 -3.66
CA LEU A 170 2.88 9.67 -2.90
C LEU A 170 2.57 10.03 -1.44
N ARG A 171 3.38 10.90 -0.83
CA ARG A 171 3.15 11.35 0.55
C ARG A 171 1.85 12.12 0.67
N SER A 172 1.58 13.06 -0.25
CA SER A 172 0.36 13.87 -0.22
C SER A 172 -0.90 13.00 -0.37
N ARG A 173 -0.87 12.03 -1.29
CA ARG A 173 -1.97 11.07 -1.49
C ARG A 173 -2.18 10.19 -0.26
N MET A 174 -1.11 9.61 0.30
CA MET A 174 -1.21 8.78 1.51
C MET A 174 -1.64 9.58 2.73
N CYS A 175 -1.24 10.85 2.83
CA CYS A 175 -1.73 11.76 3.86
C CYS A 175 -3.23 11.99 3.72
N SER A 176 -3.71 12.31 2.52
CA SER A 176 -5.14 12.51 2.25
C SER A 176 -5.96 11.24 2.53
N HIS A 177 -5.47 10.09 2.08
CA HIS A 177 -6.03 8.78 2.42
C HIS A 177 -6.17 8.62 3.93
N PHE A 178 -5.10 8.87 4.68
CA PHE A 178 -5.15 8.78 6.13
C PHE A 178 -6.19 9.73 6.74
N MET A 179 -6.25 10.98 6.27
CA MET A 179 -7.26 11.95 6.73
C MET A 179 -8.69 11.47 6.47
N GLY A 180 -8.91 10.65 5.45
CA GLY A 180 -10.19 9.95 5.25
C GLY A 180 -10.58 9.06 6.43
N HIS A 181 -9.67 8.22 6.92
CA HIS A 181 -9.93 7.40 8.12
C HIS A 181 -10.34 8.29 9.31
N LEU A 182 -9.64 9.42 9.46
CA LEU A 182 -9.89 10.37 10.52
C LEU A 182 -11.24 11.08 10.42
N ALA A 183 -11.68 11.41 9.20
CA ALA A 183 -12.98 12.01 8.99
C ALA A 183 -14.09 11.09 9.51
N LEU A 184 -13.97 9.78 9.29
CA LEU A 184 -14.94 8.81 9.80
C LEU A 184 -14.88 8.68 11.33
N LEU A 185 -13.68 8.73 11.91
CA LEU A 185 -13.48 8.66 13.36
C LEU A 185 -14.04 9.90 14.07
N ASN A 186 -13.78 11.10 13.53
CA ASN A 186 -14.28 12.38 14.05
C ASN A 186 -15.81 12.43 14.10
N ASP A 187 -16.44 11.68 13.21
CA ASP A 187 -17.90 11.65 13.02
C ASP A 187 -18.56 10.40 13.63
N ASP A 188 -17.91 9.80 14.64
CA ASP A 188 -18.42 8.62 15.38
C ASP A 188 -18.83 7.46 14.46
N GLY A 189 -18.10 7.24 13.36
CA GLY A 189 -18.38 6.17 12.40
C GLY A 189 -19.54 6.45 11.44
N ASN A 190 -20.02 7.69 11.35
CA ASN A 190 -21.14 8.06 10.48
C ASN A 190 -20.67 8.52 9.09
N LEU A 191 -20.80 7.64 8.10
CA LEU A 191 -20.47 7.94 6.70
C LEU A 191 -21.17 9.17 6.13
N LYS A 192 -22.44 9.41 6.51
CA LYS A 192 -23.24 10.49 5.94
C LYS A 192 -22.65 11.86 6.28
N THR A 193 -22.04 12.00 7.44
CA THR A 193 -21.41 13.24 7.88
C THR A 193 -19.92 13.28 7.53
N ALA A 194 -19.25 12.11 7.52
CA ALA A 194 -17.83 12.03 7.24
C ALA A 194 -17.48 12.32 5.77
N LEU A 195 -18.24 11.75 4.81
CA LEU A 195 -17.98 11.89 3.37
C LEU A 195 -17.86 13.37 2.92
N PRO A 196 -18.76 14.28 3.32
CA PRO A 196 -18.62 15.71 3.02
C PRO A 196 -17.28 16.36 3.38
N THR A 197 -16.51 15.80 4.33
CA THR A 197 -15.18 16.32 4.67
C THR A 197 -14.21 16.25 3.49
N CYS A 198 -14.39 15.30 2.58
CA CYS A 198 -13.55 15.12 1.40
C CYS A 198 -14.03 15.92 0.18
N ASP A 199 -15.24 16.50 0.19
CA ASP A 199 -15.82 17.22 -0.97
C ASP A 199 -14.97 18.44 -1.39
N ASP A 200 -14.34 19.10 -0.42
CA ASP A 200 -13.52 20.31 -0.63
C ASP A 200 -12.00 20.05 -0.56
N VAL A 201 -11.58 18.78 -0.52
CA VAL A 201 -10.16 18.40 -0.65
C VAL A 201 -9.72 18.62 -2.10
N GLN A 202 -8.47 19.05 -2.31
CA GLN A 202 -7.91 19.25 -3.66
C GLN A 202 -8.16 18.03 -4.55
N ASN A 203 -8.56 18.27 -5.81
CA ASN A 203 -9.08 17.25 -6.72
C ASN A 203 -8.15 16.04 -6.88
N GLU A 204 -6.83 16.25 -6.90
CA GLU A 204 -5.83 15.18 -7.00
C GLU A 204 -5.76 14.25 -5.77
N PHE A 205 -6.29 14.68 -4.63
CA PHE A 205 -6.22 13.95 -3.34
C PHE A 205 -7.59 13.56 -2.78
N GLN A 206 -8.66 14.14 -3.31
CA GLN A 206 -10.03 13.87 -2.89
C GLN A 206 -10.39 12.39 -2.97
N PHE A 207 -10.00 11.72 -4.06
CA PHE A 207 -10.28 10.29 -4.23
C PHE A 207 -9.61 9.44 -3.15
N ASP A 208 -8.36 9.75 -2.80
CA ASP A 208 -7.63 9.06 -1.74
C ASP A 208 -8.31 9.25 -0.37
N CYS A 209 -8.81 10.46 -0.08
CA CYS A 209 -9.62 10.76 1.12
C CYS A 209 -10.86 9.85 1.22
N TYR A 210 -11.61 9.69 0.13
CA TYR A 210 -12.76 8.78 0.12
C TYR A 210 -12.38 7.32 0.35
N ILE A 211 -11.28 6.84 -0.26
CA ILE A 211 -10.79 5.49 -0.02
C ILE A 211 -10.47 5.30 1.47
N GLY A 212 -9.89 6.29 2.13
CA GLY A 212 -9.63 6.26 3.57
C GLY A 212 -10.89 6.08 4.42
N ILE A 213 -11.93 6.87 4.13
CA ILE A 213 -13.24 6.75 4.81
C ILE A 213 -13.80 5.34 4.65
N PHE A 214 -13.86 4.82 3.41
CA PHE A 214 -14.44 3.50 3.18
C PHE A 214 -13.57 2.37 3.74
N MET A 215 -12.25 2.53 3.78
CA MET A 215 -11.36 1.54 4.38
C MET A 215 -11.63 1.42 5.87
N GLU A 216 -11.72 2.53 6.59
CA GLU A 216 -12.07 2.51 8.02
C GLU A 216 -13.50 2.00 8.23
N ASP A 217 -14.45 2.32 7.34
CA ASP A 217 -15.81 1.81 7.43
C ASP A 217 -15.90 0.28 7.27
N HIS A 218 -15.11 -0.29 6.36
CA HIS A 218 -15.12 -1.73 6.06
C HIS A 218 -14.28 -2.55 7.05
N GLN A 219 -13.27 -1.94 7.66
CA GLN A 219 -12.33 -2.63 8.55
C GLN A 219 -12.59 -2.36 10.04
N LYS A 220 -13.21 -1.22 10.36
CA LYS A 220 -13.54 -0.74 11.72
C LYS A 220 -12.36 -0.82 12.70
N ARG A 221 -11.12 -0.70 12.23
CA ARG A 221 -9.94 -0.89 13.09
C ARG A 221 -9.83 0.26 14.09
N ALA A 222 -9.72 1.49 13.60
CA ALA A 222 -9.65 2.65 14.46
C ALA A 222 -10.96 2.85 15.25
N LEU A 223 -12.12 2.60 14.63
CA LEU A 223 -13.41 2.68 15.30
C LEU A 223 -13.52 1.70 16.48
N ALA A 224 -12.94 0.49 16.37
CA ALA A 224 -12.90 -0.48 17.47
C ALA A 224 -11.93 -0.09 18.57
N GLU A 225 -10.75 0.43 18.23
CA GLU A 225 -9.80 0.95 19.22
C GLU A 225 -10.40 2.08 20.06
N HIS A 226 -11.26 2.90 19.45
CA HIS A 226 -11.95 4.01 20.10
C HIS A 226 -13.31 3.63 20.71
N GLY A 227 -13.71 2.36 20.67
CA GLY A 227 -14.96 1.88 21.27
C GLY A 227 -16.24 2.33 20.55
N ILE A 228 -16.13 2.83 19.32
CA ILE A 228 -17.26 3.30 18.51
C ILE A 228 -18.00 2.14 17.84
N ALA A 229 -17.26 1.16 17.31
CA ALA A 229 -17.82 -0.02 16.66
C ALA A 229 -16.93 -1.24 16.89
N PRO A 230 -17.46 -2.48 17.03
CA PRO A 230 -16.61 -3.66 17.17
C PRO A 230 -15.89 -3.99 15.85
N LEU A 231 -14.77 -4.72 15.95
CA LEU A 231 -14.13 -5.31 14.78
C LEU A 231 -15.11 -6.22 14.02
N PRO A 232 -15.15 -6.17 12.68
CA PRO A 232 -16.10 -6.95 11.92
C PRO A 232 -15.69 -8.41 11.86
N LEU A 233 -16.70 -9.28 11.90
CA LEU A 233 -16.56 -10.65 11.42
C LEU A 233 -16.93 -10.65 9.94
N TYR A 234 -15.99 -10.98 9.07
CA TYR A 234 -16.15 -11.01 7.61
C TYR A 234 -17.02 -12.19 7.14
N THR A 235 -18.28 -12.19 7.57
CA THR A 235 -19.31 -13.14 7.16
C THR A 235 -19.96 -12.70 5.86
N ARG A 236 -20.61 -13.62 5.13
CA ARG A 236 -21.38 -13.27 3.93
C ARG A 236 -22.40 -12.16 4.19
N SER A 237 -23.09 -12.18 5.33
CA SER A 237 -24.07 -11.14 5.67
C SER A 237 -23.44 -9.76 5.83
N TYR A 238 -22.25 -9.67 6.42
CA TYR A 238 -21.53 -8.40 6.58
C TYR A 238 -21.07 -7.88 5.21
N VAL A 239 -20.46 -8.75 4.40
CA VAL A 239 -20.03 -8.41 3.04
C VAL A 239 -21.21 -7.99 2.16
N ASP A 240 -22.36 -8.66 2.28
CA ASP A 240 -23.60 -8.29 1.59
C ASP A 240 -24.11 -6.91 1.98
N SER A 241 -23.97 -6.50 3.25
CA SER A 241 -24.33 -5.14 3.66
C SER A 241 -23.41 -4.09 3.05
N LEU A 242 -22.08 -4.33 3.05
CA LEU A 242 -21.12 -3.42 2.43
C LEU A 242 -21.34 -3.30 0.92
N ARG A 243 -21.61 -4.43 0.24
CA ARG A 243 -21.96 -4.43 -1.19
C ARG A 243 -23.18 -3.57 -1.47
N LYS A 244 -24.27 -3.73 -0.71
CA LYS A 244 -25.50 -2.93 -0.89
C LYS A 244 -25.21 -1.44 -0.68
N GLN A 245 -24.36 -1.12 0.27
CA GLN A 245 -23.89 0.24 0.52
C GLN A 245 -23.06 0.77 -0.66
N CYS A 246 -22.04 0.04 -1.14
CA CYS A 246 -21.25 0.48 -2.29
C CYS A 246 -22.10 0.65 -3.56
N ASN A 247 -23.09 -0.22 -3.78
CA ASN A 247 -24.01 -0.11 -4.90
C ASN A 247 -24.99 1.07 -4.80
N SER A 248 -25.07 1.74 -3.65
CA SER A 248 -25.85 2.97 -3.49
C SER A 248 -25.10 4.23 -3.92
N TYR A 249 -23.78 4.13 -4.10
CA TYR A 249 -22.93 5.20 -4.60
C TYR A 249 -22.71 5.06 -6.11
N SER A 250 -22.39 6.18 -6.77
CA SER A 250 -22.03 6.22 -8.19
C SER A 250 -20.69 6.91 -8.39
N ASP A 251 -20.19 6.88 -9.63
CA ASP A 251 -19.00 7.62 -10.06
C ASP A 251 -17.78 7.32 -9.17
N HIS A 252 -17.00 8.34 -8.81
CA HIS A 252 -15.79 8.17 -8.02
C HIS A 252 -16.07 7.64 -6.60
N LEU A 253 -17.21 7.97 -5.99
CA LEU A 253 -17.60 7.42 -4.68
C LEU A 253 -17.88 5.92 -4.75
N GLY A 254 -18.58 5.47 -5.80
CA GLY A 254 -18.81 4.05 -6.07
C GLY A 254 -17.50 3.28 -6.20
N VAL A 255 -16.57 3.81 -7.02
CA VAL A 255 -15.24 3.20 -7.20
C VAL A 255 -14.45 3.19 -5.89
N ALA A 256 -14.44 4.28 -5.10
CA ALA A 256 -13.73 4.35 -3.82
C ALA A 256 -14.24 3.32 -2.81
N CYS A 257 -15.57 3.13 -2.71
CA CYS A 257 -16.16 2.10 -1.86
C CYS A 257 -15.79 0.69 -2.35
N TRP A 258 -15.89 0.45 -3.66
CA TRP A 258 -15.60 -0.85 -4.25
C TRP A 258 -14.12 -1.25 -4.17
N ILE A 259 -13.17 -0.30 -4.17
CA ILE A 259 -11.75 -0.59 -3.91
C ILE A 259 -11.62 -1.40 -2.62
N GLU A 260 -12.22 -0.94 -1.53
CA GLU A 260 -12.05 -1.54 -0.21
C GLU A 260 -12.80 -2.88 -0.05
N MET A 261 -13.71 -3.20 -0.97
CA MET A 261 -14.29 -4.55 -1.05
C MET A 261 -13.25 -5.62 -1.41
N GLY A 262 -12.15 -5.25 -2.08
CA GLY A 262 -11.08 -6.19 -2.44
C GLY A 262 -10.46 -6.91 -1.24
N GLU A 263 -10.13 -6.15 -0.18
CA GLU A 263 -9.58 -6.73 1.05
C GLU A 263 -10.64 -7.50 1.85
N VAL A 264 -11.89 -7.00 1.85
CA VAL A 264 -13.04 -7.67 2.48
C VAL A 264 -13.25 -9.06 1.86
N TYR A 265 -13.25 -9.16 0.53
CA TYR A 265 -13.37 -10.44 -0.17
C TYR A 265 -12.17 -11.34 0.06
N ALA A 266 -10.96 -10.79 0.08
CA ALA A 266 -9.77 -11.58 0.40
C ALA A 266 -9.90 -12.25 1.79
N LYS A 267 -10.41 -11.54 2.80
CA LYS A 267 -10.66 -12.11 4.13
C LYS A 267 -11.82 -13.11 4.13
N LEU A 268 -12.92 -12.82 3.45
CA LEU A 268 -14.08 -13.72 3.36
C LEU A 268 -13.74 -15.07 2.72
N TYR A 269 -12.88 -15.06 1.70
CA TYR A 269 -12.51 -16.24 0.91
C TYR A 269 -11.14 -16.80 1.27
N GLU A 270 -10.64 -16.51 2.48
CA GLU A 270 -9.36 -17.04 2.98
C GLU A 270 -8.19 -16.84 2.00
N TYR A 271 -8.22 -15.72 1.30
CA TYR A 271 -7.26 -15.28 0.32
C TYR A 271 -7.11 -16.17 -0.92
N GLU A 272 -8.20 -16.77 -1.39
CA GLU A 272 -8.29 -17.48 -2.67
C GLU A 272 -8.53 -16.52 -3.84
N ALA A 273 -7.50 -16.31 -4.68
CA ALA A 273 -7.47 -15.24 -5.68
C ALA A 273 -8.62 -15.29 -6.69
N LEU A 274 -9.00 -16.48 -7.14
CA LEU A 274 -10.06 -16.66 -8.15
C LEU A 274 -11.45 -16.29 -7.60
N GLU A 275 -11.71 -16.57 -6.31
CA GLU A 275 -12.97 -16.17 -5.66
C GLU A 275 -13.03 -14.67 -5.42
N VAL A 276 -11.90 -14.03 -5.08
CA VAL A 276 -11.80 -12.57 -4.99
C VAL A 276 -12.07 -11.92 -6.35
N HIS A 277 -11.43 -12.41 -7.42
CA HIS A 277 -11.66 -11.93 -8.78
C HIS A 277 -13.14 -12.04 -9.17
N LYS A 278 -13.71 -13.23 -9.00
CA LYS A 278 -15.11 -13.51 -9.34
C LYS A 278 -16.07 -12.60 -8.57
N SER A 279 -15.81 -12.33 -7.31
CA SER A 279 -16.67 -11.48 -6.49
C SER A 279 -16.55 -10.00 -6.86
N CYS A 280 -15.33 -9.51 -7.08
CA CYS A 280 -15.12 -8.14 -7.53
C CYS A 280 -15.79 -7.84 -8.88
N TYR A 281 -15.61 -8.71 -9.89
CA TYR A 281 -16.20 -8.50 -11.22
C TYR A 281 -17.67 -8.94 -11.33
N GLY A 282 -18.11 -9.90 -10.52
CA GLY A 282 -19.46 -10.45 -10.58
C GLY A 282 -20.51 -9.67 -9.80
N GLU A 283 -20.08 -8.84 -8.85
CA GLU A 283 -20.99 -8.17 -7.90
C GLU A 283 -20.98 -6.64 -7.97
N SER A 284 -19.99 -6.05 -8.66
CA SER A 284 -19.92 -4.61 -8.93
C SER A 284 -20.85 -4.18 -10.07
N ASN A 285 -21.20 -2.90 -10.13
CA ASN A 285 -22.11 -2.37 -11.16
C ASN A 285 -21.37 -2.08 -12.47
N THR A 286 -20.06 -1.82 -12.42
CA THR A 286 -19.25 -1.40 -13.57
C THR A 286 -17.91 -2.15 -13.65
N GLU A 287 -17.33 -2.24 -14.85
CA GLU A 287 -15.99 -2.82 -15.03
C GLU A 287 -14.91 -2.03 -14.26
N ALA A 288 -15.08 -0.71 -14.11
CA ALA A 288 -14.16 0.15 -13.37
C ALA A 288 -14.14 -0.19 -11.86
N GLU A 289 -15.32 -0.33 -11.25
CA GLU A 289 -15.46 -0.76 -9.85
C GLU A 289 -14.90 -2.18 -9.65
N GLY A 290 -15.26 -3.13 -10.54
CA GLY A 290 -14.77 -4.50 -10.46
C GLY A 290 -13.24 -4.58 -10.59
N ARG A 291 -12.65 -3.78 -11.48
CA ARG A 291 -11.19 -3.67 -11.62
C ARG A 291 -10.55 -3.08 -10.37
N ALA A 292 -11.08 -1.97 -9.85
CA ALA A 292 -10.51 -1.29 -8.70
C ALA A 292 -10.61 -2.16 -7.42
N CYS A 293 -11.73 -2.85 -7.22
CA CYS A 293 -11.91 -3.88 -6.20
C CYS A 293 -10.84 -4.97 -6.32
N TYR A 294 -10.63 -5.51 -7.53
CA TYR A 294 -9.68 -6.59 -7.70
C TYR A 294 -8.23 -6.13 -7.54
N ASP A 295 -7.88 -4.93 -7.99
CA ASP A 295 -6.53 -4.36 -7.80
C ASP A 295 -6.19 -4.21 -6.29
N LYS A 296 -7.15 -3.79 -5.45
CA LYS A 296 -6.96 -3.82 -3.98
C LYS A 296 -6.89 -5.25 -3.44
N GLY A 297 -7.70 -6.16 -3.98
CA GLY A 297 -7.64 -7.58 -3.67
C GLY A 297 -6.25 -8.18 -3.94
N ILE A 298 -5.62 -7.83 -5.08
CA ILE A 298 -4.24 -8.21 -5.42
C ILE A 298 -3.29 -7.78 -4.30
N ILE A 299 -3.39 -6.53 -3.82
CA ILE A 299 -2.54 -6.04 -2.71
C ILE A 299 -2.67 -6.96 -1.49
N ALA A 300 -3.89 -7.26 -1.04
CA ALA A 300 -4.13 -8.15 0.09
C ALA A 300 -3.63 -9.59 -0.14
N LEU A 301 -3.78 -10.10 -1.37
CA LEU A 301 -3.34 -11.44 -1.74
C LEU A 301 -1.80 -11.54 -1.72
N VAL A 302 -1.11 -10.65 -2.42
CA VAL A 302 0.34 -10.75 -2.64
C VAL A 302 1.15 -10.40 -1.39
N THR A 303 0.59 -9.59 -0.49
CA THR A 303 1.26 -9.14 0.74
C THR A 303 0.95 -10.00 1.96
N HIS A 304 0.06 -11.00 1.83
CA HIS A 304 -0.30 -11.87 2.93
C HIS A 304 0.94 -12.51 3.61
N PRO A 305 1.03 -12.49 4.96
CA PRO A 305 2.24 -12.84 5.70
C PRO A 305 2.59 -14.33 5.61
N LEU A 306 1.63 -15.22 5.38
CA LEU A 306 1.93 -16.65 5.26
C LEU A 306 2.62 -16.95 3.91
N PRO A 307 3.57 -17.91 3.89
CA PRO A 307 4.15 -18.40 2.64
C PRO A 307 3.05 -18.86 1.67
N ARG A 308 3.14 -18.37 0.43
CA ARG A 308 2.22 -18.75 -0.64
C ARG A 308 2.80 -19.89 -1.44
N LYS A 309 1.97 -20.87 -1.79
CA LYS A 309 2.36 -21.87 -2.81
C LYS A 309 2.52 -21.18 -4.16
N PRO A 310 3.43 -21.63 -5.04
CA PRO A 310 3.59 -21.04 -6.37
C PRO A 310 2.28 -20.87 -7.13
N GLN A 311 1.40 -21.88 -7.09
CA GLN A 311 0.10 -21.81 -7.76
C GLN A 311 -0.77 -20.64 -7.26
N GLN A 312 -0.79 -20.38 -5.95
CA GLN A 312 -1.57 -19.28 -5.38
C GLN A 312 -1.08 -17.92 -5.85
N LEU A 313 0.21 -17.76 -6.19
CA LEU A 313 0.73 -16.54 -6.80
C LEU A 313 0.33 -16.44 -8.28
N LEU A 314 0.35 -17.56 -9.00
CA LEU A 314 -0.03 -17.60 -10.42
C LEU A 314 -1.52 -17.31 -10.63
N ASP A 315 -2.37 -17.76 -9.71
CA ASP A 315 -3.82 -17.58 -9.78
C ASP A 315 -4.24 -16.10 -9.68
N ILE A 316 -3.36 -15.22 -9.18
CA ILE A 316 -3.65 -13.79 -9.02
C ILE A 316 -3.85 -13.09 -10.37
N CYS A 317 -3.00 -13.38 -11.36
CA CYS A 317 -3.11 -12.78 -12.69
C CYS A 317 -3.63 -13.73 -13.76
N SER A 318 -3.89 -15.00 -13.41
CA SER A 318 -4.41 -15.98 -14.37
C SER A 318 -5.73 -15.59 -15.05
N PRO A 319 -6.68 -14.85 -14.41
CA PRO A 319 -7.89 -14.40 -15.10
C PRO A 319 -7.63 -13.49 -16.30
N PHE A 320 -6.47 -12.84 -16.35
CA PHE A 320 -6.09 -11.92 -17.41
C PHE A 320 -5.11 -12.50 -18.44
N ALA A 321 -4.73 -13.78 -18.31
CA ALA A 321 -3.68 -14.41 -19.10
C ALA A 321 -3.94 -14.44 -20.62
N SER A 322 -5.19 -14.25 -21.05
CA SER A 322 -5.56 -14.19 -22.47
C SER A 322 -5.23 -12.85 -23.15
N THR A 323 -5.00 -11.78 -22.39
CA THR A 323 -4.78 -10.43 -22.92
C THR A 323 -3.49 -9.85 -22.35
N LYS A 324 -2.49 -9.63 -23.21
CA LYS A 324 -1.16 -9.12 -22.79
C LYS A 324 -1.28 -7.87 -21.92
N GLU A 325 -2.06 -6.89 -22.35
CA GLU A 325 -2.24 -5.62 -21.64
C GLU A 325 -2.81 -5.83 -20.23
N LYS A 326 -3.93 -6.56 -20.09
CA LYS A 326 -4.54 -6.83 -18.79
C LYS A 326 -3.63 -7.67 -17.89
N TYR A 327 -2.95 -8.69 -18.45
CA TYR A 327 -2.01 -9.53 -17.71
C TYR A 327 -0.82 -8.74 -17.18
N MET A 328 -0.18 -7.94 -18.04
CA MET A 328 0.96 -7.10 -17.67
C MET A 328 0.55 -5.99 -16.70
N GLY A 329 -0.66 -5.44 -16.83
CA GLY A 329 -1.23 -4.51 -15.86
C GLY A 329 -1.39 -5.15 -14.47
N CYS A 330 -1.94 -6.36 -14.39
CA CYS A 330 -2.06 -7.11 -13.14
C CYS A 330 -0.70 -7.40 -12.49
N LEU A 331 0.29 -7.82 -13.30
CA LEU A 331 1.67 -8.02 -12.81
C LEU A 331 2.28 -6.71 -12.32
N GLY A 332 2.02 -5.59 -13.01
CA GLY A 332 2.43 -4.26 -12.59
C GLY A 332 1.92 -3.91 -11.20
N THR A 333 0.62 -4.05 -10.97
CA THR A 333 -0.02 -3.87 -9.65
C THR A 333 0.57 -4.80 -8.60
N THR A 334 0.78 -6.08 -8.96
CA THR A 334 1.36 -7.08 -8.06
C THR A 334 2.76 -6.68 -7.60
N PHE A 335 3.66 -6.32 -8.52
CA PHE A 335 5.03 -5.95 -8.16
C PHE A 335 5.08 -4.66 -7.36
N SER A 336 4.25 -3.67 -7.72
CA SER A 336 4.14 -2.41 -6.98
C SER A 336 3.69 -2.67 -5.54
N ALA A 337 2.67 -3.52 -5.36
CA ALA A 337 2.20 -3.92 -4.05
C ALA A 337 3.29 -4.63 -3.23
N LEU A 338 3.95 -5.64 -3.80
CA LEU A 338 5.05 -6.35 -3.13
C LEU A 338 6.14 -5.36 -2.66
N PHE A 339 6.60 -4.48 -3.56
CA PHE A 339 7.71 -3.58 -3.28
C PHE A 339 7.36 -2.41 -2.35
N SER A 340 6.10 -1.97 -2.31
CA SER A 340 5.62 -0.98 -1.34
C SER A 340 5.65 -1.49 0.11
N TYR A 341 5.61 -2.82 0.29
CA TYR A 341 5.77 -3.46 1.59
C TYR A 341 7.24 -3.80 1.85
N SER A 342 7.87 -4.53 0.93
CA SER A 342 9.28 -4.89 1.03
C SER A 342 9.87 -5.31 -0.34
N PRO A 343 11.07 -4.82 -0.72
CA PRO A 343 11.79 -5.34 -1.88
C PRO A 343 12.17 -6.83 -1.73
N LYS A 344 12.14 -7.37 -0.50
CA LYS A 344 12.45 -8.78 -0.18
C LYS A 344 11.36 -9.77 -0.60
N PHE A 345 10.30 -9.27 -1.24
CA PHE A 345 9.32 -10.08 -1.97
C PHE A 345 9.69 -10.32 -3.45
N THR A 346 10.89 -9.92 -3.89
CA THR A 346 11.34 -10.12 -5.29
C THR A 346 11.22 -11.57 -5.75
N ASP A 347 11.43 -12.54 -4.86
CA ASP A 347 11.27 -13.96 -5.11
C ASP A 347 9.85 -14.35 -5.56
N ARG A 348 8.80 -13.76 -4.96
CA ARG A 348 7.41 -13.96 -5.38
C ARG A 348 7.21 -13.47 -6.82
N GLY A 349 7.78 -12.31 -7.16
CA GLY A 349 7.76 -11.77 -8.52
C GLY A 349 8.48 -12.67 -9.53
N ILE A 350 9.63 -13.24 -9.15
CA ILE A 350 10.38 -14.20 -9.98
C ILE A 350 9.53 -15.45 -10.23
N VAL A 351 8.91 -16.03 -9.19
CA VAL A 351 8.04 -17.21 -9.35
C VAL A 351 6.92 -16.94 -10.35
N MET A 352 6.27 -15.78 -10.28
CA MET A 352 5.21 -15.39 -11.21
C MET A 352 5.73 -15.26 -12.65
N CYS A 353 6.91 -14.66 -12.86
CA CYS A 353 7.49 -14.52 -14.20
C CYS A 353 7.95 -15.85 -14.80
N GLU A 354 8.54 -16.74 -14.00
CA GLU A 354 9.06 -18.03 -14.48
C GLU A 354 7.95 -19.03 -14.81
N HIS A 355 6.86 -19.03 -14.04
CA HIS A 355 5.79 -20.01 -14.15
C HIS A 355 4.52 -19.48 -14.83
N GLY A 356 4.44 -18.17 -15.09
CA GLY A 356 3.36 -17.57 -15.88
C GLY A 356 3.41 -17.94 -17.38
N PRO A 357 2.51 -17.35 -18.20
CA PRO A 357 2.47 -17.60 -19.63
C PRO A 357 3.81 -17.30 -20.31
N LYS A 358 4.38 -18.30 -20.99
CA LYS A 358 5.73 -18.24 -21.57
C LYS A 358 5.93 -17.11 -22.59
N VAL A 359 4.85 -16.68 -23.24
CA VAL A 359 4.84 -15.56 -24.18
C VAL A 359 5.13 -14.21 -23.51
N TYR A 360 4.92 -14.08 -22.20
CA TYR A 360 5.10 -12.84 -21.44
C TYR A 360 6.32 -12.86 -20.51
N THR A 361 7.05 -13.96 -20.42
CA THR A 361 8.14 -14.12 -19.43
C THR A 361 9.18 -13.00 -19.52
N GLU A 362 9.63 -12.63 -20.72
CA GLU A 362 10.63 -11.57 -20.87
C GLU A 362 10.10 -10.20 -20.42
N ASP A 363 8.90 -9.83 -20.83
CA ASP A 363 8.25 -8.57 -20.46
C ASP A 363 7.95 -8.52 -18.95
N CYS A 364 7.58 -9.66 -18.36
CA CYS A 364 7.41 -9.80 -16.92
C CYS A 364 8.69 -9.47 -16.17
N PHE A 365 9.83 -10.05 -16.56
CA PHE A 365 11.12 -9.75 -15.94
C PHE A 365 11.59 -8.32 -16.19
N LYS A 366 11.28 -7.73 -17.35
CA LYS A 366 11.57 -6.32 -17.61
C LYS A 366 10.79 -5.40 -16.67
N ASN A 367 9.50 -5.67 -16.45
CA ASN A 367 8.67 -4.91 -15.53
C ASN A 367 9.14 -5.08 -14.08
N LEU A 368 9.39 -6.33 -13.65
CA LEU A 368 9.92 -6.63 -12.32
C LEU A 368 11.23 -5.87 -12.05
N GLY A 369 12.19 -5.96 -12.97
CA GLY A 369 13.49 -5.32 -12.83
C GLY A 369 13.42 -3.80 -12.87
N TRP A 370 12.55 -3.22 -13.70
CA TRP A 370 12.35 -1.77 -13.76
C TRP A 370 11.81 -1.22 -12.44
N GLN A 371 10.75 -1.85 -11.89
CA GLN A 371 10.20 -1.43 -10.60
C GLN A 371 11.23 -1.60 -9.47
N LEU A 372 11.95 -2.72 -9.46
CA LEU A 372 12.98 -2.98 -8.46
C LEU A 372 14.12 -1.95 -8.55
N GLN A 373 14.56 -1.58 -9.76
CA GLN A 373 15.58 -0.54 -9.98
C GLN A 373 15.13 0.83 -9.49
N SER A 374 13.85 1.18 -9.67
CA SER A 374 13.31 2.46 -9.18
C SER A 374 13.33 2.58 -7.66
N LEU A 375 13.25 1.45 -6.95
CA LEU A 375 13.24 1.38 -5.49
C LEU A 375 14.64 1.20 -4.91
N ILE A 376 15.47 0.34 -5.53
CA ILE A 376 16.78 -0.10 -5.05
C ILE A 376 17.83 0.32 -6.07
N PRO A 377 18.48 1.50 -5.95
CA PRO A 377 19.49 1.97 -6.91
C PRO A 377 20.77 1.12 -6.94
N SER A 378 21.10 0.44 -5.84
CA SER A 378 22.29 -0.41 -5.71
C SER A 378 22.19 -1.67 -6.58
N VAL A 379 23.08 -1.81 -7.57
CA VAL A 379 23.16 -3.01 -8.43
C VAL A 379 23.45 -4.26 -7.59
N ALA A 380 24.39 -4.17 -6.64
CA ALA A 380 24.78 -5.29 -5.79
C ALA A 380 23.61 -5.83 -4.95
N GLU A 381 22.77 -4.95 -4.41
CA GLU A 381 21.56 -5.36 -3.69
C GLU A 381 20.55 -6.04 -4.63
N ARG A 382 20.36 -5.50 -5.84
CA ARG A 382 19.50 -6.14 -6.84
C ARG A 382 20.03 -7.51 -7.28
N GLU A 383 21.34 -7.71 -7.35
CA GLU A 383 21.92 -9.03 -7.62
C GLU A 383 21.56 -10.08 -6.56
N ILE A 384 21.50 -9.66 -5.29
CA ILE A 384 21.09 -10.50 -4.17
C ILE A 384 19.59 -10.82 -4.28
N LEU A 385 18.75 -9.81 -4.49
CA LEU A 385 17.29 -9.96 -4.59
C LEU A 385 16.88 -10.78 -5.83
N CYS A 386 17.62 -10.67 -6.93
CA CYS A 386 17.40 -11.43 -8.17
C CYS A 386 18.17 -12.76 -8.23
N SER A 387 18.72 -13.24 -7.11
CA SER A 387 19.58 -14.42 -7.10
C SER A 387 18.86 -15.73 -7.48
N SER A 388 17.55 -15.82 -7.22
CA SER A 388 16.71 -16.97 -7.55
C SER A 388 16.22 -16.98 -9.00
N ALA A 389 16.37 -15.89 -9.75
CA ALA A 389 16.00 -15.84 -11.15
C ALA A 389 16.93 -16.75 -11.97
N SER A 390 16.35 -17.51 -12.90
CA SER A 390 17.12 -18.33 -13.83
C SER A 390 18.16 -17.50 -14.60
N LYS A 391 19.28 -18.14 -14.94
CA LYS A 391 20.44 -17.50 -15.59
C LYS A 391 20.06 -16.68 -16.83
N ARG A 392 19.03 -17.11 -17.57
CA ARG A 392 18.53 -16.42 -18.76
C ARG A 392 17.93 -15.04 -18.45
N TYR A 393 17.19 -14.92 -17.34
CA TYR A 393 16.41 -13.72 -17.02
C TYR A 393 17.00 -12.89 -15.89
N LYS A 394 18.05 -13.39 -15.22
CA LYS A 394 18.72 -12.71 -14.12
C LYS A 394 19.12 -11.27 -14.46
N GLN A 395 19.66 -11.02 -15.67
CA GLN A 395 20.06 -9.67 -16.07
C GLN A 395 18.86 -8.72 -16.22
N LEU A 396 17.73 -9.21 -16.72
CA LEU A 396 16.50 -8.39 -16.83
C LEU A 396 15.96 -8.04 -15.45
N CYS A 397 16.04 -8.95 -14.48
CA CYS A 397 15.69 -8.65 -13.09
C CYS A 397 16.60 -7.56 -12.48
N ILE A 398 17.90 -7.54 -12.82
CA ILE A 398 18.87 -6.60 -12.22
C ILE A 398 18.89 -5.22 -12.89
N THR A 399 18.82 -5.12 -14.22
CA THR A 399 19.14 -3.86 -14.93
C THR A 399 18.15 -3.49 -16.04
N SER A 400 16.89 -3.89 -15.93
CA SER A 400 15.92 -3.58 -16.99
C SER A 400 15.68 -2.07 -17.13
N THR A 401 16.13 -1.52 -18.26
CA THR A 401 15.66 -0.24 -18.78
C THR A 401 14.42 -0.49 -19.63
N VAL A 402 13.32 0.21 -19.34
CA VAL A 402 12.15 0.22 -20.24
C VAL A 402 12.61 0.90 -21.53
N SER A 403 12.58 0.16 -22.64
CA SER A 403 12.89 0.66 -23.98
C SER A 403 11.69 1.37 -24.60
#